data_AF-A0AAV8Y8P5-F1
#
_entry.id   AF-A0AAV8Y8P5-F1
#
_cell.length_a   1.000
_cell.length_b   1.000
_cell.length_c   1.000
_cell.angle_alpha   90.00
_cell.angle_beta   90.00
_cell.angle_gamma   90.00
#
_symmetry.space_group_name_H-M   'P 1'
#
loop_
_entity.id
_entity.type
_entity.pdbx_description
1 polymer ?
#
loop_
_entity_poly.entity_id
_entity_poly.type
_entity_poly.pdbx_seq_one_letter_code
_entity_poly.pdbx_strand_id
1 'polypeptide(L)'
;MLVPIFLPKDTPVDIHIKELGTLDITKTIVHEIVSESLGMRKVCAKLVPKALVGYPNSVQFHVFEITRQLPQFAMYALKPSNEQAAPEGFVRFKVNERLQRICMWINQNFLFPTDIEFESGPNLTLNLKCLRTGSSLAMVFEISGKVTFHTTSMSLAADLIQSMASYLNIDTLESKASFPKEEENLSLLMEKLNSIEEARLKLGTDVADQLEQIRNLIVMAEDRICDL
;
A
#
# COMPACT_ATOMS: atom_id res chain seq x y z
N MET A 1 -19.48 -17.47 4.93
CA MET A 1 -20.70 -16.75 4.51
C MET A 1 -20.24 -15.53 3.73
N LEU A 2 -20.18 -15.64 2.41
CA LEU A 2 -19.75 -14.58 1.51
C LEU A 2 -20.87 -13.55 1.41
N VAL A 3 -20.60 -12.30 1.81
CA VAL A 3 -21.47 -11.16 1.52
C VAL A 3 -21.00 -10.59 0.17
N PRO A 4 -21.78 -10.72 -0.91
CA PRO A 4 -21.43 -10.09 -2.17
C PRO A 4 -21.67 -8.59 -2.04
N ILE A 5 -20.60 -7.80 -2.10
CA ILE A 5 -20.70 -6.34 -2.25
C ILE A 5 -21.00 -6.08 -3.72
N PHE A 6 -22.30 -6.08 -4.06
CA PHE A 6 -22.81 -5.50 -5.29
C PHE A 6 -22.64 -3.99 -5.16
N LEU A 7 -21.68 -3.41 -5.90
CA LEU A 7 -21.76 -1.99 -6.24
C LEU A 7 -22.98 -1.83 -7.16
N PRO A 8 -24.00 -1.05 -6.78
CA PRO A 8 -25.11 -0.79 -7.68
C PRO A 8 -24.57 -0.05 -8.89
N LYS A 9 -24.77 -0.62 -10.08
CA LYS A 9 -24.32 -0.02 -11.35
C LYS A 9 -25.08 1.25 -11.73
N ASP A 10 -26.14 1.62 -11.01
CA ASP A 10 -27.07 2.69 -11.43
C ASP A 10 -27.59 3.58 -10.29
N THR A 11 -26.87 3.72 -9.17
CA THR A 11 -27.20 4.77 -8.20
C THR A 11 -26.48 6.07 -8.57
N PRO A 12 -27.19 7.16 -8.92
CA PRO A 12 -26.57 8.47 -9.08
C PRO A 12 -26.00 8.90 -7.74
N VAL A 13 -24.70 9.20 -7.73
CA VAL A 13 -24.08 9.92 -6.62
C VAL A 13 -24.50 11.38 -6.79
N ASP A 14 -25.45 11.84 -5.97
CA ASP A 14 -25.93 13.23 -5.95
C ASP A 14 -24.84 14.14 -5.36
N ILE A 15 -23.87 14.53 -6.19
CA ILE A 15 -22.86 15.53 -5.80
C ILE A 15 -23.50 16.91 -5.98
N HIS A 16 -24.03 17.47 -4.89
CA HIS A 16 -24.44 18.88 -4.83
C HIS A 16 -23.20 19.78 -4.87
N ILE A 17 -22.76 20.15 -6.07
CA ILE A 17 -21.66 21.12 -6.25
C ILE A 17 -22.20 22.51 -5.88
N LYS A 18 -21.97 22.93 -4.63
CA LYS A 18 -22.17 24.33 -4.21
C LYS A 18 -21.05 25.19 -4.82
N GLU A 19 -21.45 26.30 -5.43
CA GLU A 19 -20.58 27.36 -5.96
C GLU A 19 -19.42 27.68 -5.00
N LEU A 20 -18.19 27.52 -5.48
CA LEU A 20 -16.99 28.09 -4.87
C LEU A 20 -15.99 28.45 -5.98
N GLY A 21 -15.67 29.74 -6.05
CA GLY A 21 -14.82 30.32 -7.08
C GLY A 21 -13.38 29.82 -7.04
N THR A 22 -12.76 29.79 -8.22
CA THR A 22 -11.31 29.77 -8.47
C THR A 22 -10.47 28.68 -7.77
N LEU A 23 -11.06 27.59 -7.31
CA LEU A 23 -10.33 26.34 -7.03
C LEU A 23 -10.52 25.42 -8.23
N ASP A 24 -9.48 24.70 -8.65
CA ASP A 24 -9.52 23.72 -9.74
C ASP A 24 -10.58 22.65 -9.40
N ILE A 25 -11.80 22.90 -9.88
CA ILE A 25 -13.04 22.17 -9.59
C ILE A 25 -12.83 20.67 -9.79
N THR A 26 -11.95 20.31 -10.72
CA THR A 26 -11.57 18.94 -11.02
C THR A 26 -10.71 18.26 -9.96
N LYS A 27 -9.85 18.97 -9.23
CA LYS A 27 -9.10 18.38 -8.10
C LYS A 27 -10.02 18.14 -6.90
N THR A 28 -10.89 19.11 -6.59
CA THR A 28 -11.81 19.01 -5.44
C THR A 28 -12.84 17.90 -5.61
N ILE A 29 -13.49 17.81 -6.79
CA ILE A 29 -14.49 16.75 -7.07
C ILE A 29 -13.84 15.36 -7.01
N VAL A 30 -12.63 15.20 -7.55
CA VAL A 30 -11.94 13.90 -7.52
C VAL A 30 -11.52 13.53 -6.09
N HIS A 31 -11.05 14.49 -5.29
CA HIS A 31 -10.72 14.26 -3.88
C HIS A 31 -11.96 13.80 -3.09
N GLU A 32 -13.12 14.42 -3.32
CA GLU A 32 -14.39 14.07 -2.67
C GLU A 32 -14.88 12.66 -3.08
N ILE A 33 -14.89 12.34 -4.37
CA ILE A 33 -15.25 11.00 -4.90
C ILE A 33 -14.31 9.90 -4.38
N VAL A 34 -13.01 10.18 -4.27
CA VAL A 34 -12.03 9.23 -3.73
C VAL A 34 -12.25 9.00 -2.23
N SER A 35 -12.63 10.04 -1.48
CA SER A 35 -12.92 9.92 -0.05
C SER A 35 -14.12 9.00 0.25
N GLU A 36 -15.11 8.97 -0.66
CA GLU A 36 -16.31 8.13 -0.51
C GLU A 36 -16.15 6.72 -1.10
N SER A 37 -15.32 6.54 -2.14
CA SER A 37 -15.11 5.22 -2.78
C SER A 37 -13.97 4.39 -2.14
N LEU A 38 -14.21 3.88 -0.93
CA LEU A 38 -13.23 3.18 -0.09
C LEU A 38 -12.65 1.84 -0.61
N GLY A 39 -12.89 1.43 -1.87
CA GLY A 39 -12.66 0.05 -2.32
C GLY A 39 -11.41 -0.26 -3.17
N MET A 40 -10.74 0.72 -3.82
CA MET A 40 -9.82 0.37 -4.93
C MET A 40 -8.38 0.08 -4.50
N ARG A 41 -7.88 -1.14 -4.74
CA ARG A 41 -6.45 -1.48 -4.54
C ARG A 41 -5.53 -0.62 -5.40
N LYS A 42 -4.34 -0.35 -4.86
CA LYS A 42 -3.24 0.52 -5.34
C LYS A 42 -2.86 0.31 -6.82
N VAL A 43 -3.60 0.93 -7.74
CA VAL A 43 -3.24 0.99 -9.17
C VAL A 43 -3.72 2.34 -9.68
N CYS A 44 -2.95 2.98 -10.56
CA CYS A 44 -3.42 4.14 -11.32
C CYS A 44 -4.73 3.76 -12.02
N ALA A 45 -5.85 4.22 -11.47
CA ALA A 45 -7.16 3.83 -11.93
C ALA A 45 -7.69 4.91 -12.86
N LYS A 46 -8.17 4.50 -14.04
CA LYS A 46 -8.89 5.39 -14.95
C LYS A 46 -10.32 5.54 -14.44
N LEU A 47 -10.63 6.68 -13.85
CA LEU A 47 -11.98 7.06 -13.48
C LEU A 47 -12.67 7.69 -14.70
N VAL A 48 -13.85 7.19 -15.06
CA VAL A 48 -14.67 7.76 -16.13
C VAL A 48 -16.06 8.11 -15.57
N PRO A 49 -16.19 9.15 -14.73
CA PRO A 49 -17.49 9.57 -14.25
C PRO A 49 -18.38 10.03 -15.40
N LYS A 50 -19.66 9.67 -15.32
CA LYS A 50 -20.74 10.17 -16.17
C LYS A 50 -21.57 11.13 -15.33
N ALA A 51 -21.44 12.42 -15.59
CA ALA A 51 -22.19 13.46 -14.91
C ALA A 51 -23.46 13.79 -15.71
N LEU A 52 -24.61 13.78 -15.05
CA LEU A 52 -25.89 14.20 -15.63
C LEU A 52 -26.12 15.66 -15.25
N VAL A 53 -26.16 16.55 -16.24
CA VAL A 53 -26.36 17.98 -16.04
C VAL A 53 -27.70 18.39 -16.65
N GLY A 54 -28.57 18.99 -15.84
CA GLY A 54 -29.89 19.45 -16.27
C GLY A 54 -30.50 20.42 -15.29
N TYR A 55 -31.55 21.11 -15.72
CA TYR A 55 -32.30 22.03 -14.87
C TYR A 55 -33.16 21.27 -13.84
N PRO A 56 -33.45 21.87 -12.66
CA PRO A 56 -34.42 21.33 -11.73
C PRO A 56 -35.77 21.18 -12.46
N ASN A 57 -36.30 19.96 -12.51
CA ASN A 57 -37.53 19.54 -13.24
C ASN A 57 -37.38 19.24 -14.75
N SER A 58 -36.17 19.15 -15.30
CA SER A 58 -35.98 18.64 -16.67
C SER A 58 -36.13 17.11 -16.71
N VAL A 59 -36.82 16.60 -17.73
CA VAL A 59 -36.86 15.16 -18.08
C VAL A 59 -35.68 14.74 -18.95
N GLN A 60 -34.96 15.69 -19.55
CA GLN A 60 -33.79 15.46 -20.39
C GLN A 60 -32.54 16.04 -19.72
N PHE A 61 -31.50 15.21 -19.61
CA PHE A 61 -30.21 15.58 -19.03
C PHE A 61 -29.11 15.44 -20.07
N HIS A 62 -28.13 16.33 -20.01
CA HIS A 62 -26.89 16.19 -20.77
C HIS A 62 -25.94 15.27 -19.99
N VAL A 63 -25.51 14.17 -20.62
CA VAL A 63 -24.50 13.28 -20.06
C VAL A 63 -23.13 13.80 -20.48
N PHE A 64 -22.32 14.20 -19.51
CA PHE A 64 -20.91 14.51 -19.70
C PHE A 64 -20.07 13.35 -19.21
N GLU A 65 -19.22 12.83 -20.09
CA GLU A 65 -18.20 11.85 -19.73
C GLU A 65 -16.87 12.56 -19.52
N ILE A 66 -16.32 12.45 -18.32
CA ILE A 66 -15.01 13.00 -18.01
C ILE A 66 -14.09 11.81 -17.75
N THR A 67 -12.91 11.79 -18.36
CA THR A 67 -11.90 10.76 -18.10
C THR A 67 -10.77 11.36 -17.26
N ARG A 68 -10.49 10.78 -16.09
CA ARG A 68 -9.36 11.17 -15.23
C ARG A 68 -8.55 9.95 -14.81
N GLN A 69 -7.24 10.11 -14.73
CA GLN A 69 -6.33 9.11 -14.16
C GLN A 69 -6.10 9.47 -12.70
N LEU A 70 -6.35 8.52 -11.81
CA LEU A 70 -6.06 8.67 -10.39
C LEU A 70 -4.57 8.40 -10.14
N PRO A 71 -3.85 9.32 -9.46
CA PRO A 71 -2.48 9.09 -9.05
C PRO A 71 -2.34 7.87 -8.13
N GLN A 72 -1.15 7.27 -8.12
CA GLN A 72 -0.85 6.06 -7.35
C GLN A 72 -1.12 6.21 -5.85
N PHE A 73 -0.90 7.39 -5.28
CA PHE A 73 -1.10 7.70 -3.85
C PHE A 73 -2.29 8.64 -3.59
N ALA A 74 -3.32 8.59 -4.44
CA ALA A 74 -4.56 9.37 -4.30
C ALA A 74 -5.28 9.22 -2.94
N MET A 75 -5.07 8.10 -2.24
CA MET A 75 -5.73 7.77 -0.97
C MET A 75 -5.04 8.37 0.28
N TYR A 76 -4.11 9.31 0.10
CA TYR A 76 -3.39 9.97 1.18
C TYR A 76 -3.70 11.47 1.19
N ALA A 77 -4.16 11.96 2.33
CA ALA A 77 -4.45 13.37 2.55
C ALA A 77 -3.44 13.99 3.52
N LEU A 78 -3.19 15.30 3.35
CA LEU A 78 -2.33 16.07 4.25
C LEU A 78 -2.98 16.19 5.64
N LYS A 79 -2.22 15.89 6.68
CA LYS A 79 -2.66 16.11 8.06
C LYS A 79 -2.47 17.57 8.45
N PRO A 80 -3.44 18.18 9.17
CA PRO A 80 -3.20 19.45 9.83
C PRO A 80 -2.10 19.28 10.89
N SER A 81 -1.30 20.33 11.08
CA SER A 81 0.01 20.37 11.76
C SER A 81 0.04 19.93 13.23
N ASN A 82 -1.07 19.52 13.84
CA ASN A 82 -1.20 19.26 15.29
C ASN A 82 -1.07 17.78 15.70
N GLU A 83 -0.96 16.82 14.76
CA GLU A 83 -0.82 15.40 15.08
C GLU A 83 0.55 14.85 14.66
N GLN A 84 1.48 14.83 15.60
CA GLN A 84 2.90 14.57 15.34
C GLN A 84 3.37 13.17 15.79
N ALA A 85 2.45 12.19 15.87
CA ALA A 85 2.85 10.81 16.13
C ALA A 85 3.46 10.20 14.86
N ALA A 86 4.76 10.38 14.68
CA ALA A 86 5.52 9.70 13.63
C ALA A 86 5.48 8.18 13.88
N PRO A 87 5.22 7.36 12.85
CA PRO A 87 5.38 5.92 12.93
C PRO A 87 6.79 5.53 13.38
N GLU A 88 6.90 4.46 14.17
CA GLU A 88 8.17 3.92 14.65
C GLU A 88 9.04 3.39 13.49
N GLY A 89 8.40 2.73 12.52
CA GLY A 89 9.09 2.23 11.33
C GLY A 89 9.57 3.35 10.42
N PHE A 90 10.79 3.22 9.91
CA PHE A 90 11.38 4.20 8.99
C PHE A 90 12.22 3.56 7.89
N VAL A 91 12.30 4.26 6.76
CA VAL A 91 13.25 3.99 5.68
C VAL A 91 13.98 5.26 5.31
N ARG A 92 15.31 5.19 5.27
CA ARG A 92 16.19 6.30 4.96
C ARG A 92 17.12 5.94 3.81
N PHE A 93 17.26 6.86 2.87
CA PHE A 93 18.17 6.71 1.75
C PHE A 93 18.66 8.11 1.33
N LYS A 94 19.60 8.14 0.39
CA LYS A 94 20.19 9.38 -0.13
C LYS A 94 19.92 9.50 -1.61
N VAL A 95 19.43 10.66 -2.02
CA VAL A 95 19.17 11.04 -3.41
C VAL A 95 19.88 12.35 -3.69
N ASN A 96 20.64 12.39 -4.79
CA ASN A 96 21.32 13.60 -5.23
C ASN A 96 20.43 14.42 -6.18
N GLU A 97 19.28 14.91 -5.69
CA GLU A 97 18.34 15.69 -6.50
C GLU A 97 17.83 16.94 -5.80
N ARG A 98 17.39 17.90 -6.62
CA ARG A 98 16.82 19.16 -6.12
C ARG A 98 15.45 18.92 -5.49
N LEU A 99 15.18 19.53 -4.34
CA LEU A 99 13.88 19.43 -3.66
C LEU A 99 12.71 19.87 -4.55
N GLN A 100 12.91 20.83 -5.45
CA GLN A 100 11.89 21.23 -6.43
C GLN A 100 11.46 20.06 -7.33
N ARG A 101 12.40 19.23 -7.79
CA ARG A 101 12.08 18.04 -8.61
C ARG A 101 11.31 16.99 -7.81
N ILE A 102 11.62 16.87 -6.51
CA ILE A 102 10.87 16.02 -5.58
C ILE A 102 9.46 16.57 -5.34
N CYS A 103 9.28 17.89 -5.23
CA CYS A 103 7.96 18.51 -5.15
C CYS A 103 7.12 18.22 -6.39
N MET A 104 7.72 18.26 -7.59
CA MET A 104 7.03 17.86 -8.82
C MET A 104 6.59 16.39 -8.78
N TRP A 105 7.46 15.48 -8.31
CA TRP A 105 7.09 14.08 -8.13
C TRP A 105 5.90 13.91 -7.18
N ILE A 106 5.92 14.63 -6.06
CA ILE A 106 4.83 14.62 -5.06
C ILE A 106 3.52 15.10 -5.70
N ASN A 107 3.53 16.24 -6.38
CA ASN A 107 2.33 16.81 -6.99
C ASN A 107 1.75 15.94 -8.14
N GLN A 108 2.57 15.09 -8.76
CA GLN A 108 2.10 14.13 -9.77
C GLN A 108 1.54 12.83 -9.17
N ASN A 109 2.06 12.40 -8.03
CA ASN A 109 1.72 11.09 -7.44
C ASN A 109 0.68 11.17 -6.33
N PHE A 110 0.42 12.36 -5.77
CA PHE A 110 -0.56 12.62 -4.72
C PHE A 110 -1.65 13.59 -5.18
N LEU A 111 -2.81 13.52 -4.54
CA LEU A 111 -3.93 14.44 -4.77
C LEU A 111 -4.04 15.43 -3.61
N PHE A 112 -3.30 16.53 -3.69
CA PHE A 112 -3.38 17.60 -2.72
C PHE A 112 -4.23 18.78 -3.22
N PRO A 113 -4.94 19.48 -2.32
CA PRO A 113 -5.77 20.64 -2.68
C PRO A 113 -4.92 21.83 -3.14
N THR A 114 -3.67 21.91 -2.69
CA THR A 114 -2.70 22.93 -3.08
C THR A 114 -1.41 22.22 -3.48
N ASP A 115 -0.77 22.72 -4.53
CA ASP A 115 0.51 22.17 -4.97
C ASP A 115 1.57 22.43 -3.89
N ILE A 116 2.37 21.40 -3.60
CA ILE A 116 3.45 21.51 -2.64
C ILE A 116 4.63 22.18 -3.33
N GLU A 117 5.07 23.29 -2.76
CA GLU A 117 6.23 24.03 -3.23
C GLU A 117 7.26 24.14 -2.09
N PHE A 118 8.54 24.16 -2.48
CA PHE A 118 9.64 24.35 -1.56
C PHE A 118 10.35 25.67 -1.89
N GLU A 119 10.08 26.71 -1.10
CA GLU A 119 10.67 28.04 -1.27
C GLU A 119 12.00 28.17 -0.53
N SER A 120 12.02 27.89 0.78
CA SER A 120 13.21 28.06 1.62
C SER A 120 13.10 27.25 2.91
N GLY A 121 14.19 26.60 3.31
CA GLY A 121 14.28 25.83 4.55
C GLY A 121 15.39 24.78 4.54
N PRO A 122 15.68 24.15 5.69
CA PRO A 122 16.63 23.03 5.74
C PRO A 122 16.01 21.71 5.25
N ASN A 123 14.70 21.54 5.40
CA ASN A 123 13.97 20.32 5.05
C ASN A 123 12.50 20.60 4.70
N LEU A 124 11.95 19.80 3.79
CA LEU A 124 10.53 19.68 3.49
C LEU A 124 9.96 18.51 4.28
N THR A 125 8.97 18.76 5.15
CA THR A 125 8.30 17.73 5.94
C THR A 125 6.83 17.65 5.59
N LEU A 126 6.34 16.47 5.22
CA LEU A 126 4.95 16.19 4.88
C LEU A 126 4.39 15.12 5.80
N ASN A 127 3.31 15.45 6.51
CA ASN A 127 2.56 14.51 7.32
C ASN A 127 1.26 14.15 6.62
N LEU A 128 1.06 12.86 6.38
CA LEU A 128 -0.04 12.31 5.60
C LEU A 128 -0.82 11.30 6.43
N LYS A 129 -2.11 11.18 6.13
CA LYS A 129 -3.01 10.16 6.66
C LYS A 129 -3.57 9.33 5.51
N CYS A 130 -3.50 8.02 5.63
CA CYS A 130 -4.21 7.13 4.72
C CYS A 130 -5.71 7.19 5.01
N LEU A 131 -6.53 7.51 4.01
CA LEU A 131 -7.98 7.57 4.15
C LEU A 131 -8.62 6.18 4.32
N ARG A 132 -7.96 5.12 3.86
CA ARG A 132 -8.46 3.74 3.96
C ARG A 132 -8.28 3.14 5.34
N THR A 133 -7.05 3.17 5.84
CA THR A 133 -6.65 2.44 7.05
C THR A 133 -6.49 3.36 8.25
N GLY A 134 -6.52 4.68 8.04
CA GLY A 134 -6.19 5.67 9.07
C GLY A 134 -4.70 5.75 9.41
N SER A 135 -3.84 4.97 8.76
CA SER A 135 -2.40 4.92 9.04
C SER A 135 -1.71 6.26 8.75
N SER A 136 -0.78 6.66 9.61
CA SER A 136 0.05 7.85 9.41
C SER A 136 1.25 7.54 8.52
N LEU A 137 1.64 8.48 7.67
CA LEU A 137 2.86 8.48 6.87
C LEU A 137 3.52 9.84 7.04
N ALA A 138 4.79 9.89 7.44
CA ALA A 138 5.55 11.14 7.46
C ALA A 138 6.72 11.04 6.48
N MET A 139 6.93 12.06 5.67
CA MET A 139 8.02 12.12 4.70
C MET A 139 8.86 13.36 4.99
N VAL A 140 10.16 13.17 5.14
CA VAL A 140 11.13 14.23 5.42
C VAL A 140 12.18 14.22 4.32
N PHE A 141 12.31 15.34 3.62
CA PHE A 141 13.29 15.55 2.56
C PHE A 141 14.23 16.67 2.96
N GLU A 142 15.52 16.38 3.10
CA GLU A 142 16.53 17.37 3.46
C GLU A 142 17.27 17.92 2.23
N ILE A 143 17.71 19.18 2.27
CA ILE A 143 18.56 19.77 1.22
C ILE A 143 19.90 19.03 1.05
N SER A 144 20.32 18.27 2.07
CA SER A 144 21.51 17.40 2.04
C SER A 144 21.36 16.20 1.08
N GLY A 145 20.17 16.01 0.50
CA GLY A 145 19.80 14.86 -0.32
C GLY A 145 19.34 13.65 0.50
N LYS A 146 19.29 13.77 1.84
CA LYS A 146 18.79 12.69 2.70
C LYS A 146 17.26 12.70 2.69
N VAL A 147 16.67 11.55 2.41
CA VAL A 147 15.22 11.33 2.42
C VAL A 147 14.88 10.29 3.48
N THR A 148 13.86 10.56 4.28
CA THR A 148 13.38 9.67 5.34
C THR A 148 11.87 9.53 5.25
N PHE A 149 11.39 8.30 5.12
CA PHE A 149 9.96 7.95 5.14
C PHE A 149 9.66 7.21 6.44
N HIS A 150 8.77 7.75 7.25
CA HIS A 150 8.23 7.10 8.43
C HIS A 150 6.89 6.47 8.11
N THR A 151 6.80 5.16 8.22
CA THR A 151 5.57 4.41 7.96
C THR A 151 5.54 3.13 8.78
N THR A 152 4.34 2.66 9.09
CA THR A 152 4.13 1.34 9.69
C THR A 152 4.13 0.21 8.66
N SER A 153 3.95 0.50 7.36
CA SER A 153 3.85 -0.53 6.34
C SER A 153 5.09 -0.58 5.45
N MET A 154 5.82 -1.69 5.52
CA MET A 154 6.97 -1.95 4.64
C MET A 154 6.60 -1.90 3.16
N SER A 155 5.43 -2.44 2.79
CA SER A 155 4.94 -2.42 1.40
C SER A 155 4.75 -1.00 0.86
N LEU A 156 4.24 -0.08 1.69
CA LEU A 156 4.07 1.32 1.30
C LEU A 156 5.42 2.02 1.13
N ALA A 157 6.36 1.77 2.04
CA ALA A 157 7.71 2.31 1.90
C ALA A 157 8.36 1.86 0.59
N ALA A 158 8.22 0.58 0.23
CA ALA A 158 8.72 0.04 -1.03
C ALA A 158 8.08 0.72 -2.24
N ASP A 159 6.74 0.85 -2.26
CA ASP A 159 6.01 1.50 -3.36
C ASP A 159 6.47 2.97 -3.55
N LEU A 160 6.66 3.71 -2.45
CA LEU A 160 7.13 5.10 -2.48
C LEU A 160 8.55 5.22 -3.05
N ILE A 161 9.45 4.34 -2.59
CA ILE A 161 10.84 4.32 -3.06
C ILE A 161 10.91 3.95 -4.54
N GLN A 162 10.16 2.92 -4.97
CA GLN A 162 10.11 2.48 -6.36
C GLN A 162 9.53 3.55 -7.28
N SER A 163 8.40 4.17 -6.89
CA SER A 163 7.79 5.27 -7.65
C SER A 163 8.78 6.43 -7.82
N MET A 164 9.48 6.80 -6.74
CA MET A 164 10.45 7.89 -6.81
C MET A 164 11.70 7.52 -7.61
N ALA A 165 12.25 6.31 -7.44
CA ALA A 165 13.40 5.84 -8.22
C ALA A 165 13.07 5.79 -9.72
N SER A 166 11.87 5.31 -10.08
CA SER A 166 11.38 5.31 -11.46
C SER A 166 11.22 6.72 -12.02
N TYR A 167 10.75 7.68 -11.22
CA TYR A 167 10.59 9.07 -11.67
C TYR A 167 11.92 9.81 -11.85
N LEU A 168 12.90 9.49 -10.99
CA LEU A 168 14.23 10.09 -11.03
C LEU A 168 15.20 9.36 -11.97
N ASN A 169 14.79 8.23 -12.56
CA ASN A 169 15.62 7.34 -13.38
C ASN A 169 16.88 6.87 -12.63
N ILE A 170 16.69 6.37 -11.40
CA ILE A 170 17.77 5.81 -10.58
C ILE A 170 17.71 4.28 -10.67
N ASP A 171 18.77 3.66 -11.19
CA ASP A 171 18.85 2.21 -11.33
C ASP A 171 19.16 1.49 -10.02
N THR A 172 20.05 2.07 -9.21
CA THR A 172 20.49 1.48 -7.94
C THR A 172 20.39 2.49 -6.81
N LEU A 173 19.68 2.11 -5.74
CA LEU A 173 19.47 2.94 -4.56
C LEU A 173 19.69 2.12 -3.30
N GLU A 174 20.68 2.51 -2.50
CA GLU A 174 20.89 1.93 -1.18
C GLU A 174 19.98 2.58 -0.14
N SER A 175 19.21 1.76 0.57
CA SER A 175 18.30 2.21 1.63
C SER A 175 18.55 1.47 2.93
N LYS A 176 18.46 2.19 4.05
CA LYS A 176 18.44 1.64 5.40
C LYS A 176 17.00 1.67 5.92
N ALA A 177 16.43 0.52 6.17
CA ALA A 177 15.07 0.35 6.70
C ALA A 177 15.12 -0.27 8.10
N SER A 178 14.21 0.16 8.97
CA SER A 178 14.01 -0.45 10.29
C SER A 178 12.52 -0.52 10.58
N PHE A 179 12.04 -1.74 10.82
CA PHE A 179 10.64 -2.06 11.09
C PHE A 179 10.59 -3.09 12.23
N PRO A 180 10.69 -2.64 13.50
CA PRO A 180 10.90 -3.54 14.64
C PRO A 180 9.77 -4.56 14.81
N LYS A 181 8.52 -4.16 14.55
CA LYS A 181 7.35 -5.04 14.64
C LYS A 181 7.37 -6.17 13.60
N GLU A 182 7.72 -5.83 12.35
CA GLU A 182 7.85 -6.82 11.28
C GLU A 182 9.04 -7.75 11.52
N GLU A 183 10.14 -7.25 12.09
CA GLU A 183 11.32 -8.03 12.47
C GLU A 183 11.01 -9.03 13.58
N GLU A 184 10.29 -8.61 14.64
CA GLU A 184 9.83 -9.50 15.69
C GLU A 184 8.93 -10.61 15.14
N ASN A 185 7.97 -10.24 14.28
CA ASN A 185 7.08 -11.20 13.64
C ASN A 185 7.86 -12.21 12.75
N LEU A 186 8.90 -11.75 12.04
CA LEU A 186 9.79 -12.64 11.29
C LEU A 186 10.51 -13.63 12.22
N SER A 187 11.05 -13.15 13.34
CA SER A 187 11.73 -13.99 14.33
C SER A 187 10.81 -15.10 14.85
N LEU A 188 9.57 -14.75 15.23
CA LEU A 188 8.57 -15.72 15.69
C LEU A 188 8.18 -16.74 14.62
N LEU A 189 8.13 -16.32 13.35
CA LEU A 189 7.86 -17.22 12.23
C LEU A 189 9.03 -18.18 11.98
N MET A 190 10.28 -17.72 12.13
CA MET A 190 11.45 -18.59 12.03
C MET A 190 11.50 -19.64 13.13
N GLU A 191 11.16 -19.28 14.37
CA GLU A 191 11.07 -20.25 15.47
C GLU A 191 10.01 -21.33 15.19
N LYS A 192 8.84 -20.91 14.70
CA LYS A 192 7.78 -21.85 14.29
C LYS A 192 8.25 -22.75 13.14
N LEU A 193 8.96 -22.20 12.16
CA LEU A 193 9.50 -22.99 11.05
C LEU A 193 10.45 -24.08 11.57
N ASN A 194 11.38 -23.71 12.46
CA ASN A 194 12.32 -24.66 13.06
C ASN A 194 11.57 -25.77 13.81
N SER A 195 10.54 -25.44 14.58
CA SER A 195 9.73 -26.45 15.29
C SER A 195 9.03 -27.43 14.34
N ILE A 196 8.58 -26.95 13.17
CA ILE A 196 7.96 -27.78 12.14
C ILE A 196 9.00 -28.66 11.46
N GLU A 197 10.20 -28.15 11.20
CA GLU A 197 11.30 -28.93 10.63
C GLU A 197 11.76 -30.05 11.58
N GLU A 198 11.87 -29.78 12.88
CA GLU A 198 12.16 -30.79 13.91
C GLU A 198 11.07 -31.86 13.98
N ALA A 199 9.81 -31.46 14.01
CA ALA A 199 8.68 -32.40 14.01
C ALA A 199 8.66 -33.27 12.74
N ARG A 200 8.96 -32.67 11.58
CA ARG A 200 9.07 -33.38 10.31
C ARG A 200 10.22 -34.39 10.34
N LEU A 201 11.38 -34.02 10.88
CA LEU A 201 12.52 -34.92 10.99
C LEU A 201 12.17 -36.13 11.88
N LYS A 202 11.54 -35.88 13.03
CA LYS A 202 11.10 -36.93 13.96
C LYS A 202 10.07 -37.88 13.34
N LEU A 203 9.07 -37.35 12.65
CA LEU A 203 8.12 -38.20 11.93
C LEU A 203 8.80 -39.02 10.82
N GLY A 204 9.82 -38.45 10.17
CA GLY A 204 10.65 -39.15 9.19
C GLY A 204 11.40 -40.34 9.80
N THR A 205 11.99 -40.18 10.98
CA THR A 205 12.66 -41.28 11.70
C THR A 205 11.65 -42.32 12.16
N ASP A 206 10.52 -41.91 12.74
CA ASP A 206 9.49 -42.85 13.23
C ASP A 206 8.93 -43.71 12.07
N VAL A 207 8.73 -43.11 10.89
CA VAL A 207 8.30 -43.84 9.69
C VAL A 207 9.38 -44.80 9.19
N ALA A 208 10.65 -44.40 9.21
CA ALA A 208 11.76 -45.29 8.82
C ALA A 208 11.87 -46.49 9.76
N ASP A 209 11.77 -46.27 11.07
CA ASP A 209 11.83 -47.32 12.09
C ASP A 209 10.65 -48.29 11.95
N GLN A 210 9.44 -47.78 11.69
CA GLN A 210 8.27 -48.63 11.42
C GLN A 210 8.45 -49.48 10.15
N LEU A 211 9.01 -48.91 9.08
CA LEU A 211 9.29 -49.65 7.85
C LEU A 211 10.34 -50.75 8.07
N GLU A 212 11.34 -50.50 8.90
CA GLU A 212 12.34 -51.51 9.28
C GLU A 212 11.71 -52.65 10.10
N GLN A 213 10.88 -52.32 11.09
CA GLN A 213 10.15 -53.32 11.87
C GLN A 213 9.24 -54.19 10.99
N ILE A 214 8.50 -53.58 10.06
CA ILE A 214 7.63 -54.31 9.13
C ILE A 214 8.45 -55.25 8.23
N ARG A 215 9.59 -54.80 7.68
CA ARG A 215 10.47 -55.67 6.88
C ARG A 215 10.95 -56.88 7.68
N ASN A 216 11.39 -56.66 8.92
CA ASN A 216 11.88 -57.75 9.78
C ASN A 216 10.76 -58.76 10.08
N LEU A 217 9.54 -58.29 10.36
CA LEU A 217 8.38 -59.16 10.58
C LEU A 217 8.00 -59.98 9.35
N ILE A 218 8.12 -59.39 8.14
CA ILE A 218 7.87 -60.11 6.88
C ILE A 218 8.87 -61.25 6.70
N VAL A 219 10.16 -60.98 6.91
CA VAL A 219 11.21 -62.01 6.81
C VAL A 219 10.94 -63.15 7.80
N MET A 220 10.62 -62.83 9.06
CA MET A 220 10.28 -63.85 10.05
C MET A 220 9.04 -64.67 9.70
N ALA A 221 8.03 -64.04 9.09
CA ALA A 221 6.82 -64.73 8.64
C ALA A 221 7.12 -65.66 7.46
N GLU A 222 7.96 -65.23 6.53
CA GLU A 222 8.40 -66.02 5.38
C GLU A 222 9.22 -67.25 5.81
N ASP A 223 10.17 -67.06 6.74
CA ASP A 223 10.95 -68.17 7.32
C ASP A 223 10.04 -69.22 7.97
N ARG A 224 9.01 -68.80 8.72
CA ARG A 224 8.05 -69.71 9.37
C ARG A 224 7.14 -70.47 8.40
N ILE A 225 6.92 -69.95 7.20
CA ILE A 225 6.10 -70.61 6.17
C ILE A 225 6.93 -71.68 5.44
N CYS A 226 8.23 -71.47 5.25
CA CYS A 226 9.13 -72.45 4.64
C CYS A 226 9.40 -73.69 5.50
N ASP A 227 9.16 -73.60 6.83
CA ASP A 227 9.33 -74.70 7.78
C ASP A 227 8.09 -75.62 7.91
N LEU A 228 7.02 -75.38 7.14
CA LEU A 228 5.77 -76.17 7.09
C LEU A 228 5.66 -77.01 5.81
#